data_AF-A0A1H9ZZI5-F1
#
_entry.id   AF-A0A1H9ZZI5-F1
#
_cell.length_a   1.000
_cell.length_b   1.000
_cell.length_c   1.000
_cell.angle_alpha   90.00
_cell.angle_beta   90.00
_cell.angle_gamma   90.00
#
_symmetry.space_group_name_H-M   'P 1'
#
loop_
_entity.id
_entity.type
_entity.pdbx_description
1 polymer ?
#
loop_
_entity_poly.entity_id
_entity_poly.type
_entity_poly.pdbx_seq_one_letter_code
_entity_poly.pdbx_strand_id
1 'polypeptide(L)' 'MTKEKDKHLGLRIDTETHDKLKELAEYEGRSINGEVLYLIRQAIKKYENDNK' A
#
# COMPACT_ATOMS: atom_id res chain seq x y z
N MET A 1 19.38 11.14 17.87
CA MET A 1 18.06 11.45 17.27
C MET A 1 17.35 10.14 17.05
N THR A 2 16.48 9.74 17.98
CA THR A 2 15.76 8.46 17.92
C THR A 2 14.76 8.52 16.78
N LYS A 3 15.01 7.76 15.69
CA LYS A 3 14.02 7.53 14.63
C LYS A 3 12.72 7.09 15.31
N GLU A 4 11.66 7.85 15.12
CA GLU A 4 10.33 7.47 15.61
C GLU A 4 10.02 6.05 15.12
N LYS A 5 9.49 5.24 16.03
CA LYS A 5 9.20 3.82 15.82
C LYS A 5 8.36 3.65 14.55
N ASP A 6 8.79 2.76 13.66
CA ASP A 6 8.06 2.39 12.45
C ASP A 6 6.57 2.21 12.80
N LYS A 7 5.71 3.07 12.24
CA LYS A 7 4.27 3.02 12.52
C LYS A 7 3.70 1.82 11.76
N HIS A 8 3.24 0.80 12.49
CA HIS A 8 2.53 -0.33 11.90
C HIS A 8 1.11 0.08 11.49
N LEU A 9 0.74 -0.19 10.24
CA LEU A 9 -0.62 0.00 9.74
C LEU A 9 -1.32 -1.35 9.67
N GLY A 10 -2.28 -1.58 10.57
CA GLY A 10 -3.19 -2.73 10.49
C GLY A 10 -4.43 -2.36 9.67
N LEU A 11 -4.76 -3.17 8.67
CA LEU A 11 -5.95 -3.02 7.84
C LEU A 11 -6.84 -4.26 7.98
N ARG A 12 -8.15 -4.03 8.08
CA ARG A 12 -9.16 -5.10 7.96
C ARG A 12 -9.85 -4.95 6.62
N ILE A 13 -9.82 -6.02 5.84
CA ILE A 13 -10.46 -6.14 4.53
C ILE A 13 -11.18 -7.49 4.48
N ASP A 14 -12.17 -7.60 3.62
CA ASP A 14 -12.82 -8.88 3.34
C ASP A 14 -11.87 -9.82 2.58
N THR A 15 -12.20 -11.11 2.60
CA THR A 15 -11.38 -12.16 1.98
C THR A 15 -11.23 -11.96 0.47
N GLU A 16 -12.29 -11.53 -0.23
CA GLU A 16 -12.24 -11.34 -1.68
C GLU A 16 -11.27 -10.23 -2.06
N THR A 17 -11.29 -9.11 -1.32
CA THR A 17 -10.33 -8.02 -1.51
C THR A 17 -8.90 -8.47 -1.21
N HIS A 18 -8.70 -9.26 -0.15
CA HIS A 18 -7.37 -9.78 0.20
C HIS A 18 -6.80 -10.68 -0.90
N ASP A 19 -7.61 -11.58 -1.46
CA ASP A 19 -7.18 -12.52 -2.49
C ASP A 19 -6.84 -11.79 -3.80
N LYS A 20 -7.67 -10.84 -4.22
CA LYS A 20 -7.38 -9.99 -5.39
C LYS A 20 -6.11 -9.16 -5.21
N LEU A 21 -5.90 -8.61 -4.01
CA LEU A 21 -4.68 -7.86 -3.69
C LEU A 21 -3.44 -8.76 -3.74
N LYS A 22 -3.55 -10.01 -3.28
CA LYS A 22 -2.48 -11.00 -3.38
C LYS A 22 -2.14 -11.31 -4.84
N GLU A 23 -3.14 -11.62 -5.66
CA GLU A 23 -2.94 -11.88 -7.10
C GLU A 23 -2.28 -10.69 -7.82
N LEU A 24 -2.74 -9.47 -7.53
CA LEU A 24 -2.14 -8.24 -8.06
C LEU A 24 -0.69 -8.09 -7.64
N ALA A 25 -0.39 -8.29 -6.35
CA ALA A 25 0.97 -8.17 -5.84
C ALA A 25 1.91 -9.20 -6.48
N GLU A 26 1.47 -10.45 -6.63
CA GLU A 26 2.23 -11.51 -7.30
C GLU A 26 2.48 -11.18 -8.78
N TYR A 27 1.46 -10.73 -9.50
CA TYR A 27 1.58 -10.30 -10.89
C TYR A 27 2.60 -9.16 -11.06
N GLU A 28 2.61 -8.21 -10.12
CA GLU A 28 3.53 -7.06 -10.10
C GLU A 28 4.91 -7.38 -9.53
N GLY A 29 5.15 -8.63 -9.08
CA GLY A 29 6.43 -9.07 -8.49
C GLY A 29 6.71 -8.47 -7.11
N ARG A 30 5.67 -8.14 -6.34
CA ARG A 30 5.74 -7.50 -5.01
C ARG A 30 5.10 -8.39 -3.94
N SER A 31 5.48 -8.16 -2.67
CA SER A 31 4.71 -8.69 -1.54
C SER A 31 3.43 -7.88 -1.35
N ILE A 32 2.41 -8.46 -0.70
CA ILE A 32 1.15 -7.75 -0.39
C ILE A 32 1.42 -6.40 0.30
N ASN A 33 2.28 -6.38 1.32
CA ASN A 33 2.64 -5.13 2.00
C ASN A 33 3.38 -4.15 1.09
N GLY A 34 4.23 -4.66 0.19
CA GLY A 34 4.92 -3.85 -0.81
C GLY A 34 3.95 -3.22 -1.80
N GLU A 35 2.94 -3.97 -2.24
CA GLU A 35 1.88 -3.49 -3.13
C GLU A 35 1.02 -2.43 -2.46
N VAL A 36 0.55 -2.67 -1.23
CA VAL A 36 -0.22 -1.67 -0.47
C VAL A 36 0.57 -0.37 -0.30
N LEU A 37 1.86 -0.47 0.06
CA LEU A 37 2.72 0.70 0.21
C LEU A 37 2.92 1.45 -1.11
N TYR A 38 3.06 0.71 -2.23
CA TYR A 38 3.16 1.29 -3.55
C TYR A 38 1.89 2.05 -3.93
N LEU A 39 0.72 1.43 -3.78
CA LEU A 39 -0.58 2.03 -4.08
C LEU A 39 -0.83 3.30 -3.26
N ILE A 40 -0.54 3.28 -1.96
CA ILE A 40 -0.64 4.46 -1.08
C ILE A 40 0.24 5.60 -1.61
N ARG A 41 1.49 5.32 -1.99
CA ARG A 41 2.40 6.33 -2.53
C ARG A 41 1.93 6.90 -3.86
N GLN A 42 1.39 6.05 -4.75
CA GLN A 42 0.81 6.52 -6.02
C GLN A 42 -0.41 7.41 -5.78
N ALA A 43 -1.29 7.05 -4.84
CA ALA A 43 -2.46 7.86 -4.48
C ALA A 43 -2.06 9.25 -3.94
N ILE A 44 -1.07 9.29 -3.04
CA ILE A 44 -0.52 10.57 -2.52
C ILE A 44 0.06 11.40 -3.66
N LYS A 45 0.93 10.83 -4.49
CA LYS A 45 1.57 11.53 -5.61
C LYS A 45 0.54 12.08 -6.60
N LYS A 46 -0.50 11.30 -6.91
CA LYS A 46 -1.59 11.75 -7.77
C LYS A 46 -2.32 12.95 -7.17
N TYR A 47 -2.71 12.86 -5.90
CA TYR A 47 -3.38 13.96 -5.21
C TYR A 47 -2.53 15.24 -5.20
N GLU A 48 -1.23 15.12 -4.91
CA GLU A 48 -0.30 16.25 -4.90
C GLU A 48 -0.11 16.87 -6.29
N ASN A 49 -0.14 16.09 -7.37
CA ASN A 49 -0.02 16.61 -8.73
C ASN A 49 -1.31 17.29 -9.22
N ASP A 50 -2.47 16.78 -8.83
CA ASP A 50 -3.77 17.28 -9.31
C ASP A 50 -4.22 18.55 -8.54
N ASN A 51 -3.64 18.83 -7.36
CA ASN A 51 -4.06 19.92 -6.46
C ASN A 51 -2.93 20.92 -6.12
N LYS A 52 -1.86 20.96 -6.93
CA LYS A 52 -0.81 21.99 -6.89
C LYS A 52 -0.86 22.85 -8.13
#